data_AF-A0A948XAZ4-F1
#
_entry.id   AF-A0A948XAZ4-F1
#
_cell.length_a   1.000
_cell.length_b   1.000
_cell.length_c   1.000
_cell.angle_alpha   90.00
_cell.angle_beta   90.00
_cell.angle_gamma   90.00
#
_symmetry.space_group_name_H-M   'P 1'
#
loop_
_entity.id
_entity.type
_entity.pdbx_description
1 polymer ?
#
loop_
_entity_poly.entity_id
_entity_poly.type
_entity_poly.pdbx_seq_one_letter_code
_entity_poly.pdbx_strand_id
1 'polypeptide(L)' 'MIRVARHKVVIADLNKKGELILKKVHAQEGRTHERLKISFSDIKKIFEKAKMTVKTYRSQCQTVVVAEKG' A
#
# COMPACT_ATOMS: atom_id res chain seq x y z
N MET A 1 -1.72 1.31 5.72
CA MET A 1 -2.40 2.57 6.13
C MET A 1 -3.18 3.14 4.96
N ILE A 2 -4.41 3.64 5.19
CA ILE A 2 -5.21 4.36 4.20
C ILE A 2 -5.60 5.73 4.78
N ARG A 3 -5.48 6.80 3.98
CA ARG A 3 -5.96 8.15 4.30
C ARG A 3 -6.81 8.67 3.14
N VAL A 4 -7.92 9.31 3.47
CA VAL A 4 -8.88 9.85 2.51
C VAL A 4 -9.11 11.33 2.79
N ALA A 5 -9.07 12.13 1.73
CA ALA A 5 -9.42 13.54 1.71
C ALA A 5 -10.36 13.81 0.53
N ARG A 6 -10.95 15.01 0.50
CA ARG A 6 -12.03 15.38 -0.45
C ARG A 6 -11.76 14.99 -1.91
N HIS A 7 -10.52 15.11 -2.37
CA HIS A 7 -10.12 14.82 -3.75
C HIS A 7 -8.93 13.85 -3.84
N LYS A 8 -8.53 13.21 -2.73
CA LYS A 8 -7.28 12.45 -2.64
C LYS A 8 -7.43 11.21 -1.77
N VAL A 9 -6.92 10.08 -2.26
CA VAL A 9 -6.77 8.85 -1.49
C VAL A 9 -5.29 8.46 -1.46
N VAL A 10 -4.77 8.18 -0.27
CA VAL A 10 -3.39 7.74 -0.08
C VAL A 10 -3.40 6.36 0.58
N ILE A 11 -2.78 5.39 -0.07
CA ILE A 11 -2.59 4.03 0.44
C ILE A 11 -1.10 3.80 0.60
N ALA A 12 -0.65 3.50 1.81
CA ALA A 12 0.74 3.17 2.11
C ALA A 12 0.80 1.78 2.71
N ASP A 13 1.62 0.90 2.15
CA ASP A 13 1.84 -0.45 2.68
C ASP A 13 3.29 -0.87 2.50
N LEU A 14 3.69 -1.92 3.23
CA LEU A 14 5.03 -2.49 3.15
C LEU A 14 5.31 -3.00 1.74
N ASN A 15 6.57 -2.83 1.32
CA ASN A 15 7.08 -3.54 0.16
C ASN A 15 7.70 -4.87 0.61
N LYS A 16 8.19 -5.69 -0.33
CA LYS A 16 8.85 -6.97 -0.02
C LYS A 16 9.95 -6.86 1.05
N LYS A 17 10.74 -5.78 1.05
CA LYS A 17 11.79 -5.56 2.06
C LYS A 17 11.17 -5.26 3.43
N GLY A 18 10.17 -4.38 3.49
CA GLY A 18 9.42 -4.09 4.72
C GLY A 18 8.74 -5.33 5.29
N GLU A 19 8.12 -6.15 4.44
CA GLU A 19 7.50 -7.42 4.83
C GLU A 19 8.51 -8.40 5.45
N LEU A 20 9.72 -8.49 4.88
CA LEU A 20 10.77 -9.36 5.43
C LEU A 20 11.22 -8.90 6.82
N ILE A 21 11.33 -7.60 7.03
CA ILE A 21 11.66 -7.03 8.35
C ILE A 21 10.53 -7.33 9.33
N LEU A 22 9.28 -7.06 8.95
CA LEU A 22 8.13 -7.32 9.81
C LEU A 22 8.00 -8.80 10.19
N LYS A 23 8.27 -9.71 9.23
CA LYS A 23 8.27 -11.15 9.48
C LYS A 23 9.29 -11.56 10.53
N LYS A 24 10.49 -10.95 10.53
CA LYS A 24 11.51 -11.22 11.56
C LYS A 24 11.05 -10.76 12.93
N VAL A 25 10.46 -9.57 13.03
CA VAL A 25 9.93 -9.02 14.30
C VAL A 25 8.79 -9.91 14.83
N HIS A 26 7.81 -10.23 14.00
CA HIS A 26 6.69 -11.08 14.43
C HIS A 26 7.12 -12.50 14.83
N ALA A 27 8.12 -13.08 14.16
CA ALA A 27 8.68 -14.37 14.55
C ALA A 27 9.27 -14.36 15.98
N GLN A 28 9.86 -13.22 16.40
CA GLN A 28 10.34 -13.04 17.77
C GLN A 28 9.21 -12.86 18.79
N GLU A 29 8.06 -12.34 18.35
CA GLU A 29 6.86 -12.17 19.20
C GLU A 29 5.93 -13.40 19.22
N GLY A 30 6.28 -14.48 18.50
CA GLY A 30 5.41 -15.64 18.34
C GLY A 30 4.14 -15.37 17.53
N ARG A 31 4.14 -14.32 16.70
CA ARG A 31 2.99 -13.87 15.89
C ARG A 31 3.20 -14.17 14.40
N THR A 32 2.10 -14.29 13.67
CA THR A 32 2.10 -14.35 12.20
C THR A 32 1.43 -13.10 11.63
N HIS A 33 1.95 -12.60 10.49
CA HIS A 33 1.30 -11.51 9.76
C HIS A 33 0.48 -12.07 8.61
N GLU A 34 -0.85 -11.93 8.65
CA GLU A 34 -1.70 -12.26 7.52
C GLU A 34 -1.48 -11.27 6.37
N ARG A 35 -1.35 -11.81 5.16
CA ARG A 35 -1.22 -11.02 3.94
C ARG A 35 -2.58 -10.86 3.30
N LEU A 36 -3.01 -9.62 3.08
CA LEU A 36 -4.10 -9.35 2.16
C LEU A 36 -3.64 -9.68 0.73
N LYS A 37 -4.47 -10.38 -0.03
CA LYS A 37 -4.14 -10.84 -1.40
C LYS A 37 -4.25 -9.74 -2.47
N ILE A 38 -4.58 -8.51 -2.09
CA ILE A 38 -4.76 -7.43 -3.06
C ILE A 38 -3.42 -6.77 -3.39
N SER A 39 -3.10 -6.71 -4.68
CA SER A 39 -1.85 -6.09 -5.12
C SER A 39 -2.03 -4.58 -5.31
N PHE A 40 -0.94 -3.81 -5.21
CA PHE A 40 -0.94 -2.40 -5.59
C PHE A 40 -1.33 -2.16 -7.05
N SER A 41 -1.08 -3.13 -7.93
CA SER A 41 -1.55 -3.08 -9.33
C SER A 41 -3.07 -3.15 -9.42
N ASP A 42 -3.73 -3.97 -8.60
CA ASP A 42 -5.20 -4.07 -8.59
C ASP A 42 -5.82 -2.78 -8.06
N ILE A 43 -5.23 -2.22 -7.00
CA ILE A 43 -5.60 -0.91 -6.44
C ILE A 43 -5.49 0.19 -7.52
N LYS A 44 -4.39 0.21 -8.29
CA LYS A 44 -4.19 1.19 -9.36
C LYS A 44 -5.29 1.09 -10.42
N LYS A 45 -5.64 -0.12 -10.87
CA LYS A 45 -6.71 -0.35 -11.83
C LYS A 45 -8.07 0.16 -11.33
N ILE A 46 -8.36 0.01 -10.03
CA ILE A 46 -9.60 0.52 -9.44
C ILE A 46 -9.66 2.04 -9.54
N PHE A 47 -8.58 2.74 -9.19
CA PHE A 47 -8.54 4.20 -9.28
C PHE A 47 -8.54 4.72 -10.73
N GLU A 48 -7.86 4.04 -11.64
CA GLU A 48 -7.89 4.37 -13.07
C GLU A 48 -9.30 4.22 -13.66
N LYS A 49 -10.03 3.15 -13.30
CA LYS A 49 -11.45 2.97 -13.67
C LYS A 49 -12.35 4.08 -13.11
N ALA A 50 -12.01 4.62 -11.95
CA ALA A 50 -12.69 5.76 -11.34
C ALA A 50 -12.28 7.12 -11.94
N LYS A 51 -11.50 7.13 -13.04
CA LYS A 51 -10.96 8.33 -13.69
C LYS A 51 -10.11 9.21 -12.76
N MET A 52 -9.43 8.58 -11.80
CA MET A 52 -8.48 9.27 -10.93
C MET A 52 -7.06 9.19 -11.51
N THR A 53 -6.28 10.24 -11.29
CA THR A 53 -4.85 10.24 -11.60
C THR A 53 -4.10 9.51 -10.48
N VAL A 54 -3.27 8.53 -10.82
CA VAL A 54 -2.57 7.71 -9.83
C VAL A 54 -1.05 7.90 -9.93
N LYS A 55 -0.41 8.19 -8.79
CA LYS A 55 1.05 8.27 -8.64
C LYS A 55 1.51 7.22 -7.63
N THR A 56 2.65 6.59 -7.92
CA THR A 56 3.26 5.59 -7.03
C THR A 56 4.63 6.07 -6.57
N TYR A 57 4.85 6.05 -5.27
CA TYR A 57 6.11 6.39 -4.62
C TYR A 57 6.67 5.15 -3.95
N ARG A 58 7.92 4.82 -4.26
CA ARG A 58 8.62 3.68 -3.65
C ARG A 58 9.70 4.22 -2.73
N SER A 59 9.75 3.67 -1.53
CA SER A 59 10.81 3.93 -0.56
C SER A 59 11.48 2.62 -0.17
N GLN A 60 12.41 2.67 0.79
CA GLN A 60 13.15 1.51 1.27
C GLN A 60 12.23 0.36 1.73
N CYS A 61 11.23 0.64 2.56
CA CYS A 61 10.41 -0.40 3.20
C CYS A 61 8.91 -0.30 2.90
N GLN A 62 8.46 0.76 2.23
CA GLN A 62 7.05 0.97 1.90
C GLN A 62 6.84 1.44 0.46
N THR A 63 5.68 1.11 -0.07
CA THR A 63 5.12 1.66 -1.31
C THR A 63 3.91 2.50 -0.97
N VAL A 64 3.82 3.70 -1.55
CA VAL A 64 2.71 4.62 -1.39
C VAL A 64 2.04 4.83 -2.74
N VAL A 65 0.73 4.65 -2.80
CA VAL A 65 -0.12 4.98 -3.93
C VAL A 65 -0.96 6.19 -3.56
N VAL A 66 -0.89 7.22 -4.38
CA VAL A 66 -1.68 8.45 -4.26
C VAL A 66 -2.60 8.53 -5.46
N ALA A 67 -3.91 8.49 -5.21
CA ALA A 67 -4.93 8.72 -6.23
C ALA A 67 -5.58 10.09 -6.01
N GLU A 68 -5.65 10.89 -7.06
CA GLU A 68 -6.24 12.23 -7.04
C GLU A 68 -7.38 12.30 -8.06
N LYS A 69 -8.52 12.84 -7.65
CA LYS A 69 -9.65 13.15 -8.54
C LYS A 69 -9.50 14.62 -8.97
N GLY A 70 -9.44 14.85 -10.28
CA GLY A 70 -9.48 16.19 -10.88
C GLY A 70 -10.79 16.91 -10.58
#